data_AF-A0A0D2J1F4-F1
#
_entry.id   AF-A0A0D2J1F4-F1
#
_cell.length_a   1.000
_cell.length_b   1.000
_cell.length_c   1.000
_cell.angle_alpha   90.00
_cell.angle_beta   90.00
_cell.angle_gamma   90.00
#
_symmetry.space_group_name_H-M   'P 1'
#
loop_
_entity.id
_entity.type
_entity.pdbx_description
1 polymer ?
#
loop_
_entity_poly.entity_id
_entity_poly.type
_entity_poly.pdbx_seq_one_letter_code
_entity_poly.pdbx_strand_id
1 'polypeptide(L)'
;MPIMPVKETGFVQMTELNQSNASLPNSRQDPWIPTAWPSDPKPLANDRINEILLDLYDVGLCLIPIALMVKIGLCLKAESMDDEDEGYFIDEVGPLTTYLIRFNGQLATAFTIVFVLIFTTFLKRLALWRAQKGEYVARLEQYQASMSLISTLRSVLFLRAFDSISVGLIIMWSFYYLGSQASKEEFKYQVSGPPSNHLVAYRSFSAPSAFQNATYTGYPQSFFEHLNLQYGVYVTYGQKSQNSDTSPNPSDYTGAALVPFPEGYPWTDVSKSSEYWYASFAGCNVYPLWDYDTLAMAFVGDYNFETSFLQAECSNWTLLHGSQFPNGTTKPIVLAMNMSDSAAVHKANNYTSPRTFTISAQHNSSVAVQVSCTIVQKHVELEVHCTGASCGTRRMRDSRQQHPSENSTPFDDDIFAERFFQNLVSINQLTTKNAISWGTVDDAFFDDYTGKPLPTYAGILENIRNNVDGDGDFVSLGITQVLNTYYYTSQLKRSNPVYFPLNSTDIDSVRADPDFAITPMRGAEYNPRYATNKAWIAVDCVSQAVLFGAAMAAFWLRKNTIAPDIFGYVSSLTRDNPHIDLPDGGTTLGGLERARLLRNVKVRIADVSRDGQVGHVGLVAETRHADYLSPQKVYA
;
A
#
# COMPACT_ATOMS: atom_id res chain seq x y z
N MET A 1 29.42 24.75 -66.52
CA MET A 1 28.00 24.87 -66.09
C MET A 1 27.82 24.05 -64.82
N PRO A 2 27.02 24.49 -63.83
CA PRO A 2 26.82 25.84 -63.25
C PRO A 2 27.10 25.82 -61.72
N ILE A 3 27.67 26.86 -61.09
CA ILE A 3 27.03 28.08 -60.52
C ILE A 3 25.92 27.80 -59.48
N MET A 4 26.22 28.09 -58.21
CA MET A 4 25.32 28.75 -57.26
C MET A 4 26.15 29.73 -56.39
N PRO A 5 25.72 30.98 -56.18
CA PRO A 5 26.57 32.03 -55.61
C PRO A 5 26.45 32.18 -54.09
N VAL A 6 27.59 32.50 -53.50
CA VAL A 6 27.79 32.97 -52.11
C VAL A 6 27.33 34.42 -52.02
N LYS A 7 26.54 34.74 -51.00
CA LYS A 7 26.07 36.09 -50.69
C LYS A 7 27.12 36.78 -49.80
N GLU A 8 27.99 37.58 -50.41
CA GLU A 8 28.93 38.45 -49.69
C GLU A 8 28.29 39.79 -49.30
N THR A 9 28.57 40.14 -48.05
CA THR A 9 28.57 41.42 -47.35
C THR A 9 28.52 42.69 -48.21
N GLY A 10 27.45 43.48 -48.03
CA GLY A 10 27.40 44.88 -48.43
C GLY A 10 28.09 45.77 -47.40
N PHE A 11 29.35 46.12 -47.66
CA PHE A 11 29.98 47.33 -47.13
C PHE A 11 29.41 48.53 -47.90
N VAL A 12 28.59 49.36 -47.25
CA VAL A 12 28.26 50.70 -47.77
C VAL A 12 29.19 51.70 -47.11
N GLN A 13 29.99 52.33 -47.97
CA GLN A 13 30.98 53.37 -47.70
C GLN A 13 30.36 54.57 -46.97
N MET A 14 30.88 54.88 -45.78
CA MET A 14 30.65 56.14 -45.06
C MET A 14 31.42 57.30 -45.72
N THR A 15 30.95 57.77 -46.87
CA THR A 15 31.58 58.92 -47.56
C THR A 15 30.60 60.04 -47.93
N GLU A 16 29.44 60.12 -47.27
CA GLU A 16 28.45 61.21 -47.46
C GLU A 16 27.75 61.62 -46.15
N LEU A 17 28.52 62.03 -45.13
CA LEU A 17 27.95 62.75 -43.96
C LEU A 17 28.84 63.92 -43.53
N ASN A 18 29.60 64.47 -44.47
CA ASN A 18 30.39 65.68 -44.28
C ASN A 18 29.60 66.90 -44.78
N GLN A 19 28.42 67.16 -44.18
CA GLN A 19 27.69 68.43 -44.19
C GLN A 19 26.32 68.26 -43.51
N SER A 20 26.29 68.31 -42.18
CA SER A 20 25.17 68.92 -41.47
C SER A 20 25.60 69.23 -40.03
N ASN A 21 25.53 70.51 -39.67
CA ASN A 21 25.50 70.95 -38.29
C ASN A 21 24.19 70.44 -37.66
N ALA A 22 24.18 69.18 -37.23
CA ALA A 22 23.12 68.61 -36.42
C ALA A 22 23.57 68.70 -34.96
N SER A 23 23.02 69.67 -34.23
CA SER A 23 23.04 69.68 -32.77
C SER A 23 22.58 68.31 -32.26
N LEU A 24 23.31 67.76 -31.27
CA LEU A 24 22.89 66.58 -30.53
C LEU A 24 21.42 66.74 -30.13
N PRO A 25 20.54 65.76 -30.43
CA PRO A 25 19.15 65.86 -30.03
C PRO A 25 19.10 65.92 -28.50
N ASN A 26 18.48 66.98 -27.97
CA ASN A 26 18.18 67.12 -26.54
C ASN A 26 17.59 65.80 -26.05
N SER A 27 18.21 65.21 -25.02
CA SER A 27 17.71 63.98 -24.39
C SER A 27 16.24 64.19 -24.03
N ARG A 28 15.32 63.53 -24.73
CA ARG A 28 13.93 63.45 -24.28
C ARG A 28 13.98 62.72 -22.94
N GLN A 29 13.72 63.43 -21.86
CA GLN A 29 13.52 62.80 -20.56
C GLN A 29 12.38 61.80 -20.71
N ASP A 30 12.63 60.58 -20.27
CA ASP A 30 11.64 59.51 -20.29
C ASP A 30 10.44 59.95 -19.42
N PRO A 31 9.23 60.08 -20.00
CA PRO A 31 8.06 60.61 -19.29
C PRO A 31 7.61 59.73 -18.10
N TRP A 32 8.14 58.50 -18.00
CA TRP A 32 7.84 57.58 -16.89
C TRP A 32 8.78 57.75 -15.71
N ILE A 33 9.87 58.52 -15.83
CA ILE A 33 10.75 58.83 -14.72
C ILE A 33 10.13 60.02 -13.95
N PRO A 34 9.82 59.86 -12.65
CA PRO A 34 9.33 60.96 -11.83
C PRO A 34 10.27 62.16 -11.90
N THR A 35 9.74 63.33 -12.24
CA THR A 35 10.52 64.57 -12.33
C THR A 35 10.96 65.10 -10.97
N ALA A 36 10.29 64.67 -9.89
CA ALA A 36 10.68 64.92 -8.51
C ALA A 36 10.15 63.83 -7.58
N TRP A 37 10.90 63.56 -6.51
CA TRP A 37 10.40 62.80 -5.36
C TRP A 37 9.44 63.67 -4.53
N PRO A 38 8.55 63.08 -3.72
CA PRO A 38 7.71 63.84 -2.78
C PRO A 38 8.58 64.71 -1.87
N SER A 39 8.35 66.02 -1.88
CA SER A 39 9.20 67.00 -1.18
C SER A 39 8.86 67.22 0.29
N ASP A 40 7.73 66.67 0.77
CA ASP A 40 7.30 66.83 2.16
C ASP A 40 8.01 65.81 3.05
N PRO A 41 8.81 66.24 4.04
CA PRO A 41 9.51 65.33 4.93
C PRO A 41 8.51 64.61 5.84
N LYS A 42 8.65 63.28 5.94
CA LYS A 42 7.70 62.42 6.68
C LYS A 42 8.39 61.71 7.84
N PRO A 43 7.66 61.42 8.93
CA PRO A 43 8.17 60.53 9.98
C PRO A 43 8.33 59.11 9.41
N LEU A 44 9.34 58.38 9.90
CA LEU A 44 9.53 56.97 9.54
C LEU A 44 8.49 56.05 10.21
N ALA A 45 7.83 56.53 11.26
CA ALA A 45 6.73 55.82 11.88
C ALA A 45 5.54 55.75 10.90
N ASN A 46 5.04 54.54 10.68
CA ASN A 46 3.86 54.32 9.85
C ASN A 46 2.62 55.01 10.45
N ASP A 47 1.67 55.35 9.56
CA ASP A 47 0.36 55.80 9.97
C ASP A 47 -0.36 54.74 10.82
N ARG A 48 -1.16 55.19 11.79
CA ARG A 48 -1.84 54.33 12.78
C ARG A 48 -2.66 53.20 12.14
N ILE A 49 -3.30 53.46 11.00
CA ILE A 49 -4.10 52.46 10.27
C ILE A 49 -3.21 51.37 9.67
N ASN A 50 -2.09 51.77 9.05
CA ASN A 50 -1.14 50.83 8.45
C ASN A 50 -0.47 49.96 9.53
N GLU A 51 -0.13 50.53 10.69
CA GLU A 51 0.36 49.76 11.84
C GLU A 51 -0.65 48.71 12.31
N ILE A 52 -1.94 49.06 12.42
CA ILE A 52 -2.98 48.11 12.81
C ILE A 52 -3.11 46.97 11.79
N LEU A 53 -3.11 47.28 10.49
CA LEU A 53 -3.19 46.27 9.43
C LEU A 53 -1.99 45.31 9.46
N LEU A 54 -0.79 45.87 9.67
CA LEU A 54 0.44 45.11 9.83
C LEU A 54 0.38 44.24 11.10
N ASP A 55 -0.17 44.75 12.21
CA ASP A 55 -0.35 43.98 13.46
C ASP A 55 -1.29 42.80 13.25
N LEU A 56 -2.42 43.01 12.58
CA LEU A 56 -3.34 41.93 12.23
C LEU A 56 -2.68 40.87 11.35
N TYR A 57 -1.84 41.27 10.38
CA TYR A 57 -1.09 40.34 9.55
C TYR A 57 -0.14 39.46 10.37
N ASP A 58 0.61 40.04 11.30
CA ASP A 58 1.55 39.29 12.16
C ASP A 58 0.84 38.39 13.17
N VAL A 59 -0.28 38.86 13.73
CA VAL A 59 -1.14 38.03 14.57
C VAL A 59 -1.67 36.85 13.76
N GLY A 60 -2.10 37.07 12.52
CA GLY A 60 -2.50 36.00 11.60
C GLY A 60 -1.38 34.96 11.39
N LEU A 61 -0.14 35.39 11.16
CA LEU A 61 1.00 34.48 11.04
C LEU A 61 1.29 33.70 12.32
N CYS A 62 1.06 34.28 13.49
CA CYS A 62 1.23 33.58 14.78
C CYS A 62 0.10 32.59 15.07
N LEU A 63 -1.12 32.85 14.58
CA LEU A 63 -2.27 31.98 14.77
C LEU A 63 -2.19 30.68 13.94
N ILE A 64 -1.52 30.71 12.79
CA ILE A 64 -1.41 29.53 11.91
C ILE A 64 -0.71 28.35 12.64
N PRO A 65 0.50 28.49 13.21
CA PRO A 65 1.12 27.39 13.97
C PRO A 65 0.30 26.93 15.17
N ILE A 66 -0.44 27.83 15.83
CA ILE A 66 -1.34 27.47 16.94
C ILE A 66 -2.48 26.58 16.44
N ALA A 67 -3.11 26.94 15.32
CA ALA A 67 -4.17 26.11 14.71
C ALA A 67 -3.64 24.72 14.32
N LEU A 68 -2.41 24.64 13.81
CA LEU A 68 -1.75 23.38 13.49
C LEU A 68 -1.45 22.55 14.75
N MET A 69 -1.03 23.17 15.86
CA MET A 69 -0.89 22.47 17.15
C MET A 69 -2.22 21.93 17.68
N VAL A 70 -3.32 22.69 17.56
CA VAL A 70 -4.65 22.23 17.94
C VAL A 70 -5.04 20.99 17.13
N LYS A 71 -4.75 21.00 15.83
CA LYS A 71 -4.95 19.83 14.96
C LYS A 71 -4.17 18.60 15.45
N ILE A 72 -2.92 18.74 15.89
CA ILE A 72 -2.15 17.61 16.45
C ILE A 72 -2.89 17.02 17.67
N GLY A 73 -3.44 17.88 18.53
CA GLY A 73 -4.29 17.46 19.64
C GLY A 73 -5.56 16.74 19.20
N LEU A 74 -6.18 17.16 18.09
CA LEU A 74 -7.32 16.46 17.50
C LEU A 74 -6.93 15.08 16.97
N CYS A 75 -5.77 14.90 16.35
CA CYS A 75 -5.28 13.59 15.90
C CYS A 75 -5.11 12.61 17.07
N LEU A 76 -4.53 13.06 18.19
CA LEU A 76 -4.37 12.24 19.39
C LEU A 76 -5.72 11.91 20.04
N LYS A 77 -6.66 12.85 20.03
CA LYS A 77 -8.02 12.61 20.54
C LYS A 77 -8.79 11.63 19.65
N ALA A 78 -8.64 11.75 18.33
CA ALA A 78 -9.31 10.88 17.37
C ALA A 78 -8.87 9.41 17.55
N GLU A 79 -7.56 9.17 17.70
CA GLU A 79 -7.05 7.83 18.03
C GLU A 79 -7.62 7.29 19.36
N SER A 80 -7.70 8.12 20.40
CA SER A 80 -8.27 7.68 21.69
C SER A 80 -9.78 7.40 21.63
N MET A 81 -10.51 7.99 20.68
CA MET A 81 -11.93 7.72 20.49
C MET A 81 -12.13 6.45 19.68
N ASP A 82 -11.32 6.25 18.64
CA ASP A 82 -11.38 5.07 17.76
C ASP A 82 -10.74 3.82 18.40
N ASP A 83 -10.10 3.92 19.57
CA ASP A 83 -9.58 2.77 20.32
C ASP A 83 -10.70 1.93 20.97
N GLU A 84 -11.92 2.51 21.10
CA GLU A 84 -13.10 1.81 21.65
C GLU A 84 -14.04 1.25 20.55
N ASP A 85 -13.89 1.69 19.29
CA ASP A 85 -14.69 1.24 18.15
C ASP A 85 -13.95 0.12 17.38
N GLU A 86 -13.99 -1.10 17.93
CA GLU A 86 -13.37 -2.29 17.33
C GLU A 86 -14.33 -2.98 16.35
N GLY A 87 -14.08 -2.77 15.05
CA GLY A 87 -14.89 -3.30 13.96
C GLY A 87 -14.27 -4.45 13.17
N TYR A 88 -15.13 -5.34 12.68
CA TYR A 88 -14.73 -6.43 11.78
C TYR A 88 -14.26 -5.95 10.39
N PHE A 89 -14.60 -4.72 10.03
CA PHE A 89 -14.30 -4.09 8.75
C PHE A 89 -13.76 -2.67 8.97
N ILE A 90 -13.01 -2.16 7.98
CA ILE A 90 -12.39 -0.82 7.98
C ILE A 90 -13.44 0.32 8.13
N ASP A 91 -14.73 0.01 8.01
CA ASP A 91 -15.83 0.97 8.00
C ASP A 91 -16.21 1.55 9.38
N GLU A 92 -15.59 1.10 10.48
CA GLU A 92 -15.86 1.63 11.83
C GLU A 92 -15.00 2.85 12.21
N VAL A 93 -14.16 3.35 11.30
CA VAL A 93 -13.32 4.53 11.57
C VAL A 93 -14.17 5.78 11.77
N GLY A 94 -13.95 6.48 12.88
CA GLY A 94 -14.67 7.70 13.21
C GLY A 94 -14.59 8.76 12.10
N PRO A 95 -15.66 9.57 11.91
CA PRO A 95 -15.68 10.63 10.89
C PRO A 95 -14.58 11.67 11.10
N LEU A 96 -14.15 11.86 12.35
CA LEU A 96 -13.05 12.75 12.71
C LEU A 96 -11.71 12.25 12.15
N THR A 97 -11.38 10.97 12.33
CA THR A 97 -10.14 10.36 11.83
C THR A 97 -10.08 10.41 10.31
N THR A 98 -11.17 10.05 9.63
CA THR A 98 -11.25 10.13 8.17
C THR A 98 -11.06 11.57 7.66
N TYR A 99 -11.66 12.56 8.33
CA TYR A 99 -11.47 13.96 8.00
C TYR A 99 -10.01 14.40 8.19
N LEU A 100 -9.39 14.05 9.32
CA LEU A 100 -8.02 14.42 9.64
C LEU A 100 -7.01 13.76 8.67
N ILE A 101 -7.21 12.51 8.26
CA ILE A 101 -6.38 11.84 7.25
C ILE A 101 -6.44 12.59 5.91
N ARG A 102 -7.64 12.98 5.47
CA ARG A 102 -7.81 13.76 4.23
C ARG A 102 -7.18 15.15 4.35
N PHE A 103 -7.37 15.80 5.49
CA PHE A 103 -6.80 17.10 5.79
C PHE A 103 -5.26 17.05 5.80
N ASN A 104 -4.66 16.03 6.42
CA ASN A 104 -3.21 15.79 6.45
C ASN A 104 -2.60 15.69 5.06
N GLY A 105 -3.27 15.00 4.13
CA GLY A 105 -2.85 14.91 2.74
C GLY A 105 -2.72 16.27 2.05
N GLN A 106 -3.63 17.21 2.34
CA GLN A 106 -3.60 18.59 1.82
C GLN A 106 -2.62 19.49 2.59
N LEU A 107 -2.48 19.24 3.89
CA LEU A 107 -1.70 20.09 4.78
C LEU A 107 -0.21 20.08 4.46
N ALA A 108 0.29 18.97 3.92
CA ALA A 108 1.70 18.84 3.58
C ALA A 108 2.19 19.89 2.57
N THR A 109 1.37 20.27 1.60
CA THR A 109 1.70 21.32 0.63
C THR A 109 1.40 22.71 1.19
N ALA A 110 0.36 22.87 2.00
CA ALA A 110 0.08 24.14 2.68
C ALA A 110 1.20 24.51 3.67
N PHE A 111 1.74 23.51 4.39
CA PHE A 111 2.80 23.68 5.38
C PHE A 111 4.06 24.30 4.76
N THR A 112 4.48 23.84 3.59
CA THR A 112 5.68 24.37 2.93
C THR A 112 5.51 25.84 2.53
N ILE A 113 4.32 26.23 2.07
CA ILE A 113 3.98 27.62 1.73
C ILE A 113 4.02 28.50 2.99
N VAL A 114 3.35 28.05 4.07
CA VAL A 114 3.33 28.76 5.36
C VAL A 114 4.74 28.89 5.94
N PHE A 115 5.54 27.82 5.88
CA PHE A 115 6.92 27.83 6.37
C PHE A 115 7.74 28.89 5.66
N VAL A 116 7.73 28.89 4.32
CA VAL A 116 8.49 29.86 3.53
C VAL A 116 8.02 31.28 3.85
N LEU A 117 6.71 31.51 3.94
CA LEU A 117 6.16 32.82 4.25
C LEU A 117 6.67 33.34 5.61
N ILE A 118 6.52 32.54 6.67
CA ILE A 118 6.92 32.94 8.03
C ILE A 118 8.44 33.10 8.12
N PHE A 119 9.20 32.12 7.63
CA PHE A 119 10.65 32.11 7.81
C PHE A 119 11.34 33.21 6.99
N THR A 120 10.90 33.47 5.76
CA THR A 120 11.46 34.58 4.96
C THR A 120 11.09 35.93 5.55
N THR A 121 9.88 36.09 6.08
CA THR A 121 9.47 37.31 6.81
C THR A 121 10.33 37.54 8.03
N PHE A 122 10.60 36.49 8.82
CA PHE A 122 11.52 36.52 9.93
C PHE A 122 12.94 36.94 9.49
N LEU A 123 13.50 36.32 8.44
CA LEU A 123 14.86 36.64 7.97
C LEU A 123 14.98 38.07 7.47
N LYS A 124 13.99 38.58 6.72
CA LYS A 124 13.98 39.99 6.26
C LYS A 124 14.02 40.96 7.43
N ARG A 125 13.15 40.74 8.42
CA ARG A 125 13.05 41.60 9.61
C ARG A 125 14.27 41.48 10.51
N LEU A 126 14.85 40.28 10.61
CA LEU A 126 16.10 40.06 11.34
C LEU A 126 17.25 40.81 10.67
N ALA A 127 17.37 40.74 9.35
CA ALA A 127 18.40 41.47 8.60
C ALA A 127 18.25 42.98 8.77
N LEU A 128 17.03 43.51 8.67
CA LEU A 128 16.74 44.93 8.84
C LEU A 128 17.05 45.44 10.25
N TRP A 129 16.61 44.71 11.28
CA TRP A 129 16.91 45.02 12.68
C TRP A 129 18.42 44.99 12.97
N ARG A 130 19.13 43.98 12.45
CA ARG A 130 20.60 43.89 12.58
C ARG A 130 21.30 45.05 11.88
N ALA A 131 20.84 45.44 10.69
CA ALA A 131 21.40 46.57 9.97
C ALA A 131 21.14 47.91 10.67
N GLN A 132 20.00 48.08 11.35
CA GLN A 132 19.76 49.29 12.15
C GLN A 132 20.73 49.38 13.36
N LYS A 133 21.05 48.25 13.99
CA LYS A 133 21.99 48.21 15.13
C LYS A 133 23.47 48.27 14.73
N GLY A 134 23.79 47.92 13.49
CA GLY A 134 25.15 47.82 12.97
C GLY A 134 25.65 46.38 12.95
N GLU A 135 25.93 45.86 11.75
CA GLU A 135 26.35 44.47 11.54
C GLU A 135 27.31 44.39 10.34
N TYR A 136 28.03 43.28 10.21
CA TYR A 136 28.93 43.04 9.09
C TYR A 136 28.17 42.80 7.78
N VAL A 137 28.65 43.38 6.68
CA VAL A 137 28.05 43.24 5.34
C VAL A 137 27.86 41.77 4.96
N ALA A 138 28.82 40.90 5.24
CA ALA A 138 28.69 39.47 4.93
C ALA A 138 27.53 38.78 5.66
N ARG A 139 27.24 39.15 6.92
CA ARG A 139 26.15 38.54 7.68
C ARG A 139 24.79 39.03 7.19
N LEU A 140 24.68 40.33 6.90
CA LEU A 140 23.46 40.90 6.33
C LEU A 140 23.17 40.30 4.93
N GLU A 141 24.20 40.18 4.09
CA GLU A 141 24.10 39.51 2.79
C GLU A 141 23.71 38.04 2.95
N GLN A 142 24.24 37.34 3.95
CA GLN A 142 23.91 35.94 4.21
C GLN A 142 22.42 35.77 4.57
N TYR A 143 21.84 36.63 5.40
CA TYR A 143 20.40 36.58 5.70
C TYR A 143 19.55 36.82 4.45
N GLN A 144 19.89 37.82 3.63
CA GLN A 144 19.18 38.14 2.39
C GLN A 144 19.34 37.07 1.30
N ALA A 145 20.50 36.42 1.23
CA ALA A 145 20.75 35.32 0.31
C ALA A 145 20.05 34.00 0.74
N SER A 146 19.58 33.90 1.98
CA SER A 146 19.00 32.68 2.56
C SER A 146 17.47 32.61 2.51
N MET A 147 16.85 33.31 1.55
CA MET A 147 15.38 33.35 1.36
C MET A 147 14.76 32.06 0.81
N SER A 148 15.57 31.12 0.35
CA SER A 148 15.14 29.77 -0.03
C SER A 148 16.18 28.74 0.41
N LEU A 149 15.80 27.47 0.50
CA LEU A 149 16.75 26.40 0.82
C LEU A 149 17.93 26.34 -0.17
N ILE A 150 17.63 26.36 -1.48
CA ILE A 150 18.66 26.27 -2.53
C ILE A 150 19.60 27.47 -2.46
N SER A 151 19.05 28.68 -2.27
CA SER A 151 19.86 29.89 -2.17
C SER A 151 20.70 29.90 -0.89
N THR A 152 20.20 29.33 0.21
CA THR A 152 20.93 29.16 1.48
C THR A 152 22.13 28.22 1.28
N LEU A 153 21.90 27.03 0.71
CA LEU A 153 22.97 26.07 0.42
C LEU A 153 24.04 26.69 -0.49
N ARG A 154 23.60 27.38 -1.54
CA ARG A 154 24.49 28.13 -2.44
C ARG A 154 25.29 29.16 -1.65
N SER A 155 24.64 29.98 -0.82
CA SER A 155 25.27 31.03 -0.02
C SER A 155 26.37 30.46 0.89
N VAL A 156 26.10 29.36 1.59
CA VAL A 156 27.07 28.71 2.49
C VAL A 156 28.30 28.18 1.74
N LEU A 157 28.11 27.49 0.62
CA LEU A 157 29.20 26.96 -0.21
C LEU A 157 30.06 28.07 -0.82
N PHE A 158 29.40 29.10 -1.35
CA PHE A 158 30.07 30.18 -2.06
C PHE A 158 30.78 31.14 -1.10
N LEU A 159 30.15 31.58 -0.01
CA LEU A 159 30.78 32.48 0.97
C LEU A 159 31.92 31.82 1.77
N ARG A 160 32.10 30.49 1.67
CA ARG A 160 33.06 29.69 2.48
C ARG A 160 33.00 30.03 3.97
N ALA A 161 31.80 30.37 4.44
CA ALA A 161 31.52 30.77 5.81
C ALA A 161 30.73 29.64 6.47
N PHE A 162 31.43 28.59 6.92
CA PHE A 162 30.87 27.60 7.84
C PHE A 162 30.80 28.19 9.26
N ASP A 163 30.06 29.28 9.38
CA ASP A 163 29.83 29.97 10.64
C ASP A 163 28.57 29.35 11.33
N SER A 164 28.41 29.54 12.63
CA SER A 164 27.27 28.98 13.39
C SER A 164 25.90 29.41 12.84
N ILE A 165 25.82 30.59 12.22
CA ILE A 165 24.62 31.10 11.54
C ILE A 165 24.26 30.23 10.33
N SER A 166 25.25 29.82 9.53
CA SER A 166 25.05 28.95 8.37
C SER A 166 24.43 27.61 8.77
N VAL A 167 24.96 27.01 9.84
CA VAL A 167 24.44 25.76 10.40
C VAL A 167 23.01 25.97 10.92
N GLY A 168 22.76 27.06 11.65
CA GLY A 168 21.42 27.41 12.13
C GLY A 168 20.40 27.60 11.01
N LEU A 169 20.78 28.28 9.92
CA LEU A 169 19.91 28.48 8.75
C LEU A 169 19.59 27.16 8.04
N ILE A 170 20.56 26.27 7.88
CA ILE A 170 20.34 24.94 7.29
C ILE A 170 19.39 24.11 8.17
N ILE A 171 19.61 24.10 9.50
CA ILE A 171 18.73 23.42 10.44
C ILE A 171 17.30 23.97 10.34
N MET A 172 17.14 25.30 10.33
CA MET A 172 15.82 25.92 10.18
C MET A 172 15.17 25.51 8.86
N TRP A 173 15.90 25.57 7.74
CA TRP A 173 15.38 25.13 6.45
C TRP A 173 15.08 23.63 6.37
N SER A 174 15.67 22.78 7.22
CA SER A 174 15.31 21.36 7.25
C SER A 174 13.86 21.13 7.70
N PHE A 175 13.32 22.02 8.54
CA PHE A 175 11.93 21.98 8.99
C PHE A 175 10.92 22.18 7.87
N TYR A 176 11.32 22.81 6.76
CA TYR A 176 10.51 22.89 5.53
C TYR A 176 10.06 21.49 5.06
N TYR A 177 10.97 20.52 5.07
CA TYR A 177 10.66 19.14 4.67
C TYR A 177 10.13 18.31 5.85
N LEU A 178 10.74 18.44 7.03
CA LEU A 178 10.37 17.63 8.19
C LEU A 178 8.91 17.86 8.61
N GLY A 179 8.44 19.10 8.70
CA GLY A 179 7.05 19.38 9.09
C GLY A 179 6.04 18.96 8.01
N SER A 180 6.39 19.08 6.74
CA SER A 180 5.56 18.62 5.62
C SER A 180 5.38 17.10 5.63
N GLN A 181 6.46 16.35 5.86
CA GLN A 181 6.40 14.89 5.98
C GLN A 181 5.70 14.46 7.27
N ALA A 182 6.01 15.11 8.39
CA ALA A 182 5.37 14.83 9.66
C ALA A 182 3.84 14.96 9.54
N SER A 183 3.35 16.01 8.86
CA SER A 183 1.92 16.21 8.62
C SER A 183 1.23 15.08 7.85
N LYS A 184 1.94 14.37 6.96
CA LYS A 184 1.39 13.24 6.19
C LYS A 184 1.40 11.93 6.98
N GLU A 185 2.51 11.68 7.67
CA GLU A 185 2.84 10.39 8.26
C GLU A 185 2.33 10.25 9.71
N GLU A 186 1.47 11.18 10.17
CA GLU A 186 0.90 11.12 11.52
C GLU A 186 0.02 9.90 11.73
N PHE A 187 -0.76 9.49 10.72
CA PHE A 187 -1.60 8.31 10.80
C PHE A 187 -0.95 7.14 10.08
N LYS A 188 -0.95 5.99 10.73
CA LYS A 188 -0.51 4.72 10.18
C LYS A 188 -1.64 3.71 10.29
N TYR A 189 -1.94 3.05 9.19
CA TYR A 189 -2.82 1.90 9.19
C TYR A 189 -2.12 0.73 9.90
N GLN A 190 -2.77 0.19 10.93
CA GLN A 190 -2.35 -0.99 11.66
C GLN A 190 -3.39 -2.08 11.43
N VAL A 191 -2.96 -3.22 10.91
CA VAL A 191 -3.85 -4.36 10.62
C VAL A 191 -4.09 -5.21 11.88
N SER A 192 -3.11 -5.22 12.77
CA SER A 192 -3.09 -6.06 13.96
C SER A 192 -2.15 -5.49 15.00
N GLY A 193 -2.29 -5.99 16.23
CA GLY A 193 -1.34 -5.76 17.32
C GLY A 193 0.06 -6.35 17.04
N PRO A 194 1.02 -6.19 17.97
CA PRO A 194 2.34 -6.78 17.84
C PRO A 194 2.25 -8.31 17.75
N PRO A 195 2.97 -8.95 16.80
CA PRO A 195 2.88 -10.40 16.63
C PRO A 195 3.44 -11.13 17.85
N SER A 196 2.68 -12.10 18.33
CA SER A 196 3.02 -12.97 19.45
C SER A 196 2.89 -14.45 19.04
N ASN A 197 3.36 -15.36 19.89
CA ASN A 197 3.23 -16.79 19.63
C ASN A 197 1.90 -17.29 20.20
N HIS A 198 1.05 -17.78 19.33
CA HIS A 198 -0.26 -18.32 19.64
C HIS A 198 -0.34 -19.80 19.27
N LEU A 199 -1.36 -20.49 19.78
CA LEU A 199 -1.71 -21.83 19.34
C LEU A 199 -2.98 -21.77 18.50
N VAL A 200 -2.98 -22.53 17.41
CA VAL A 200 -4.14 -22.70 16.55
C VAL A 200 -4.44 -24.18 16.39
N ALA A 201 -5.72 -24.52 16.38
CA ALA A 201 -6.20 -25.86 16.11
C ALA A 201 -6.70 -25.95 14.66
N TYR A 202 -6.46 -27.07 14.01
CA TYR A 202 -6.98 -27.34 12.68
C TYR A 202 -7.51 -28.78 12.65
N ARG A 203 -8.45 -29.04 11.75
CA ARG A 203 -8.99 -30.40 11.61
C ARG A 203 -7.89 -31.31 11.05
N SER A 204 -7.59 -32.39 11.77
CA SER A 204 -6.63 -33.39 11.31
C SER A 204 -7.17 -34.09 10.06
N PHE A 205 -6.29 -34.41 9.11
CA PHE A 205 -6.64 -35.22 7.94
C PHE A 205 -7.11 -36.64 8.33
N SER A 206 -6.73 -37.11 9.52
CA SER A 206 -7.16 -38.38 10.10
C SER A 206 -8.55 -38.33 10.75
N ALA A 207 -9.23 -37.17 10.76
CA ALA A 207 -10.54 -37.04 11.36
C ALA A 207 -11.55 -38.01 10.72
N PRO A 208 -12.42 -38.65 11.52
CA PRO A 208 -13.35 -39.64 11.01
C PRO A 208 -14.40 -38.99 10.09
N SER A 209 -14.60 -39.58 8.92
CA SER A 209 -15.70 -39.22 8.03
C SER A 209 -17.03 -39.80 8.54
N ALA A 210 -18.14 -39.12 8.26
CA ALA A 210 -19.49 -39.60 8.52
C ALA A 210 -19.85 -40.90 7.78
N PHE A 211 -19.12 -41.28 6.74
CA PHE A 211 -19.37 -42.53 6.00
C PHE A 211 -18.70 -43.76 6.61
N GLN A 212 -17.81 -43.58 7.60
CA GLN A 212 -17.18 -44.70 8.30
C GLN A 212 -18.22 -45.52 9.08
N ASN A 213 -18.00 -46.83 9.21
CA ASN A 213 -19.02 -47.73 9.75
C ASN A 213 -19.43 -47.42 11.19
N ALA A 214 -18.48 -47.00 12.04
CA ALA A 214 -18.73 -46.64 13.43
C ALA A 214 -19.53 -45.34 13.61
N THR A 215 -19.54 -44.45 12.61
CA THR A 215 -20.09 -43.10 12.71
C THR A 215 -21.39 -42.92 11.92
N TYR A 216 -21.56 -43.64 10.80
CA TYR A 216 -22.69 -43.47 9.88
C TYR A 216 -24.07 -43.63 10.53
N THR A 217 -24.25 -44.61 11.42
CA THR A 217 -25.53 -44.85 12.10
C THR A 217 -25.86 -43.82 13.18
N GLY A 218 -24.87 -43.05 13.63
CA GLY A 218 -25.02 -42.01 14.64
C GLY A 218 -25.48 -40.66 14.09
N TYR A 219 -25.43 -40.46 12.76
CA TYR A 219 -25.80 -39.19 12.13
C TYR A 219 -27.28 -39.17 11.71
N PRO A 220 -28.03 -38.10 12.04
CA PRO A 220 -29.41 -37.95 11.56
C PRO A 220 -29.44 -37.68 10.04
N GLN A 221 -30.55 -37.97 9.37
CA GLN A 221 -30.69 -37.71 7.93
C GLN A 221 -30.44 -36.23 7.55
N SER A 222 -30.86 -35.30 8.40
CA SER A 222 -30.62 -33.85 8.22
C SER A 222 -29.14 -33.48 8.13
N PHE A 223 -28.25 -34.28 8.72
CA PHE A 223 -26.81 -34.12 8.59
C PHE A 223 -26.36 -34.32 7.13
N PHE A 224 -26.79 -35.41 6.50
CA PHE A 224 -26.42 -35.72 5.12
C PHE A 224 -27.02 -34.73 4.13
N GLU A 225 -28.23 -34.24 4.39
CA GLU A 225 -28.82 -33.13 3.61
C GLU A 225 -27.94 -31.89 3.68
N HIS A 226 -27.51 -31.51 4.89
CA HIS A 226 -26.65 -30.35 5.10
C HIS A 226 -25.25 -30.53 4.48
N LEU A 227 -24.63 -31.69 4.64
CA LEU A 227 -23.37 -32.06 4.00
C LEU A 227 -23.43 -31.88 2.48
N ASN A 228 -24.50 -32.38 1.86
CA ASN A 228 -24.70 -32.26 0.41
C ASN A 228 -24.92 -30.80 -0.02
N LEU A 229 -25.61 -29.98 0.78
CA LEU A 229 -25.73 -28.55 0.54
C LEU A 229 -24.38 -27.83 0.64
N GLN A 230 -23.58 -28.09 1.67
CA GLN A 230 -22.26 -27.49 1.84
C GLN A 230 -21.33 -27.84 0.67
N TYR A 231 -21.31 -29.11 0.26
CA TYR A 231 -20.58 -29.53 -0.94
C TYR A 231 -20.99 -28.72 -2.17
N GLY A 232 -22.30 -28.55 -2.39
CA GLY A 232 -22.81 -27.74 -3.50
C GLY A 232 -22.33 -26.28 -3.46
N VAL A 233 -22.27 -25.67 -2.27
CA VAL A 233 -21.74 -24.31 -2.07
C VAL A 233 -20.25 -24.24 -2.40
N TYR A 234 -19.44 -25.15 -1.86
CA TYR A 234 -18.00 -25.21 -2.13
C TYR A 234 -17.70 -25.33 -3.62
N VAL A 235 -18.35 -26.28 -4.30
CA VAL A 235 -18.16 -26.50 -5.75
C VAL A 235 -18.58 -25.27 -6.55
N THR A 236 -19.78 -24.73 -6.30
CA THR A 236 -20.31 -23.61 -7.09
C THR A 236 -19.47 -22.34 -6.90
N TYR A 237 -18.98 -22.09 -5.69
CA TYR A 237 -18.09 -20.96 -5.41
C TYR A 237 -16.70 -21.19 -6.01
N GLY A 238 -16.11 -22.37 -5.77
CA GLY A 238 -14.78 -22.73 -6.25
C GLY A 238 -14.65 -22.62 -7.77
N GLN A 239 -15.63 -23.12 -8.52
CA GLN A 239 -15.67 -22.99 -9.98
C GLN A 239 -15.76 -21.53 -10.45
N LYS A 240 -16.42 -20.64 -9.70
CA LYS A 240 -16.43 -19.21 -10.02
C LYS A 240 -15.09 -18.55 -9.69
N SER A 241 -14.51 -18.89 -8.54
CA SER A 241 -13.26 -18.30 -8.06
C SER A 241 -12.06 -18.67 -8.92
N GLN A 242 -12.00 -19.90 -9.45
CA GLN A 242 -10.93 -20.33 -10.36
C GLN A 242 -10.96 -19.59 -11.69
N ASN A 243 -12.13 -19.06 -12.09
CA ASN A 243 -12.30 -18.26 -13.31
C ASN A 243 -12.05 -16.76 -13.09
N SER A 244 -11.68 -16.32 -11.88
CA SER A 244 -11.40 -14.92 -11.57
C SER A 244 -9.93 -14.73 -11.19
N ASP A 245 -9.14 -14.10 -12.07
CA ASP A 245 -7.70 -13.80 -11.91
C ASP A 245 -7.37 -12.82 -10.75
N THR A 246 -8.28 -12.57 -9.81
CA THR A 246 -8.26 -11.35 -8.99
C THR A 246 -8.14 -11.56 -7.47
N SER A 247 -8.04 -12.80 -6.96
CA SER A 247 -7.86 -13.01 -5.51
C SER A 247 -6.36 -13.03 -5.12
N PRO A 248 -5.90 -12.10 -4.25
CA PRO A 248 -4.51 -12.03 -3.81
C PRO A 248 -4.09 -13.20 -2.89
N ASN A 249 -5.05 -13.91 -2.28
CA ASN A 249 -4.83 -15.14 -1.52
C ASN A 249 -5.84 -16.20 -1.99
N PRO A 250 -5.42 -17.43 -2.32
CA PRO A 250 -6.35 -18.50 -2.66
C PRO A 250 -6.96 -19.12 -1.41
N SER A 251 -8.13 -18.61 -1.03
CA SER A 251 -8.94 -19.16 0.05
C SER A 251 -10.28 -19.67 -0.48
N ASP A 252 -10.92 -20.57 0.26
CA ASP A 252 -12.31 -20.94 -0.01
C ASP A 252 -13.29 -19.82 0.37
N TYR A 253 -14.59 -20.05 0.20
CA TYR A 253 -15.63 -19.06 0.54
C TYR A 253 -15.70 -18.72 2.04
N THR A 254 -15.09 -19.54 2.89
CA THR A 254 -15.00 -19.32 4.35
C THR A 254 -13.73 -18.56 4.75
N GLY A 255 -12.81 -18.32 3.80
CA GLY A 255 -11.51 -17.70 4.08
C GLY A 255 -10.41 -18.71 4.44
N ALA A 256 -10.67 -20.01 4.35
CA ALA A 256 -9.70 -21.04 4.69
C ALA A 256 -8.71 -21.32 3.56
N ALA A 257 -7.46 -21.64 3.90
CA ALA A 257 -6.40 -21.87 2.92
C ALA A 257 -6.65 -23.14 2.10
N LEU A 258 -6.60 -22.99 0.78
CA LEU A 258 -6.68 -24.10 -0.16
C LEU A 258 -5.32 -24.82 -0.29
N VAL A 259 -5.36 -26.11 -0.57
CA VAL A 259 -4.17 -26.95 -0.79
C VAL A 259 -3.82 -26.91 -2.28
N PRO A 260 -2.68 -26.32 -2.67
CA PRO A 260 -2.30 -26.22 -4.09
C PRO A 260 -1.86 -27.58 -4.67
N PHE A 261 -1.85 -27.66 -6.00
CA PHE A 261 -1.51 -28.84 -6.80
C PHE A 261 -0.13 -28.78 -7.51
N PRO A 262 0.99 -28.53 -6.80
CA PRO A 262 2.32 -28.83 -7.34
C PRO A 262 3.08 -29.92 -6.59
N GLU A 263 3.82 -30.72 -7.37
CA GLU A 263 4.73 -31.75 -6.91
C GLU A 263 6.14 -31.19 -6.71
N GLY A 264 6.82 -31.60 -5.64
CA GLY A 264 8.27 -31.55 -5.59
C GLY A 264 8.91 -31.17 -4.25
N TYR A 265 10.17 -31.59 -4.15
CA TYR A 265 11.14 -31.16 -3.15
C TYR A 265 12.05 -30.07 -3.74
N PRO A 266 12.49 -29.05 -2.98
CA PRO A 266 12.16 -28.68 -1.59
C PRO A 266 10.91 -27.76 -1.51
N TRP A 267 10.76 -26.98 -0.43
CA TRP A 267 9.67 -25.99 -0.30
C TRP A 267 9.48 -25.14 -1.56
N THR A 268 8.32 -25.28 -2.18
CA THR A 268 7.91 -24.57 -3.40
C THR A 268 7.03 -23.38 -3.03
N ASP A 269 7.31 -22.22 -3.63
CA ASP A 269 6.48 -21.03 -3.48
C ASP A 269 5.22 -21.16 -4.36
N VAL A 270 4.08 -21.11 -3.69
CA VAL A 270 2.74 -21.28 -4.25
C VAL A 270 1.85 -20.08 -3.94
N SER A 271 2.45 -18.96 -3.55
CA SER A 271 1.74 -17.72 -3.22
C SER A 271 0.97 -17.10 -4.39
N LYS A 272 1.33 -17.44 -5.63
CA LYS A 272 0.65 -16.96 -6.84
C LYS A 272 -0.50 -17.86 -7.23
N SER A 273 -1.71 -17.44 -6.88
CA SER A 273 -2.95 -18.19 -7.10
C SER A 273 -3.26 -18.51 -8.57
N SER A 274 -2.81 -17.68 -9.52
CA SER A 274 -3.04 -17.85 -10.97
C SER A 274 -2.16 -18.92 -11.63
N GLU A 275 -1.12 -19.42 -10.94
CA GLU A 275 -0.16 -20.37 -11.49
C GLU A 275 -0.47 -21.82 -11.09
N TYR A 276 -1.41 -22.05 -10.15
CA TYR A 276 -1.67 -23.38 -9.58
C TYR A 276 -3.16 -23.71 -9.46
N TRP A 277 -3.47 -24.97 -9.73
CA TRP A 277 -4.74 -25.58 -9.37
C TRP A 277 -4.73 -26.02 -7.90
N TYR A 278 -5.90 -26.36 -7.35
CA TYR A 278 -6.05 -26.80 -5.97
C TYR A 278 -6.60 -28.22 -5.90
N ALA A 279 -6.20 -28.98 -4.89
CA ALA A 279 -6.64 -30.35 -4.66
C ALA A 279 -8.08 -30.46 -4.16
N SER A 280 -8.70 -29.34 -3.74
CA SER A 280 -10.07 -29.25 -3.22
C SER A 280 -10.65 -27.85 -3.47
N PHE A 281 -11.98 -27.74 -3.46
CA PHE A 281 -12.70 -26.47 -3.37
C PHE A 281 -12.91 -26.01 -1.92
N ALA A 282 -12.65 -26.87 -0.94
CA ALA A 282 -12.72 -26.57 0.48
C ALA A 282 -11.31 -26.40 1.06
N GLY A 283 -11.12 -25.35 1.87
CA GLY A 283 -9.88 -25.06 2.56
C GLY A 283 -9.84 -25.66 3.97
N CYS A 284 -8.64 -25.77 4.53
CA CYS A 284 -8.47 -26.22 5.91
C CYS A 284 -8.71 -25.05 6.87
N ASN A 285 -9.84 -25.07 7.59
CA ASN A 285 -10.17 -24.08 8.60
C ASN A 285 -9.28 -24.23 9.84
N VAL A 286 -8.83 -23.09 10.38
CA VAL A 286 -7.90 -23.03 11.51
C VAL A 286 -8.43 -22.10 12.59
N TYR A 287 -8.58 -22.63 13.79
CA TYR A 287 -9.27 -22.00 14.91
C TYR A 287 -8.26 -21.46 15.94
N PRO A 288 -8.28 -20.15 16.25
CA PRO A 288 -7.41 -19.59 17.28
C PRO A 288 -7.82 -20.12 18.67
N LEU A 289 -6.85 -20.50 19.50
CA LEU A 289 -7.08 -21.01 20.87
C LEU A 289 -6.84 -19.94 21.95
N TRP A 290 -6.93 -18.65 21.60
CA TRP A 290 -6.58 -17.54 22.49
C TRP A 290 -7.62 -16.43 22.56
N ASP A 291 -8.57 -16.38 21.63
CA ASP A 291 -9.78 -15.54 21.69
C ASP A 291 -11.00 -16.43 21.43
N TYR A 292 -12.02 -16.30 22.28
CA TYR A 292 -13.08 -17.30 22.46
C TYR A 292 -14.49 -16.75 22.19
N ASP A 293 -14.66 -15.42 22.13
CA ASP A 293 -15.98 -14.77 22.07
C ASP A 293 -16.35 -14.25 20.67
N THR A 294 -15.41 -14.20 19.71
CA THR A 294 -15.67 -13.60 18.41
C THR A 294 -16.01 -14.66 17.35
N LEU A 295 -17.24 -14.57 16.85
CA LEU A 295 -17.85 -15.42 15.81
C LEU A 295 -17.22 -15.28 14.42
N ALA A 296 -16.02 -14.72 14.31
CA ALA A 296 -15.29 -14.68 13.07
C ALA A 296 -13.78 -14.83 13.30
N MET A 297 -13.17 -15.45 12.31
CA MET A 297 -11.81 -15.97 12.38
C MET A 297 -10.90 -14.98 11.68
N ALA A 298 -10.77 -13.78 12.23
CA ALA A 298 -9.86 -12.79 11.67
C ALA A 298 -8.59 -12.71 12.51
N PHE A 299 -7.51 -13.23 11.97
CA PHE A 299 -6.18 -13.12 12.56
C PHE A 299 -5.15 -12.94 11.47
N VAL A 300 -3.99 -12.40 11.85
CA VAL A 300 -2.89 -12.15 10.93
C VAL A 300 -1.68 -12.91 11.40
N GLY A 301 -1.03 -13.64 10.50
CA GLY A 301 0.24 -14.28 10.79
C GLY A 301 0.46 -15.57 10.03
N ASP A 302 1.52 -16.25 10.42
CA ASP A 302 2.04 -17.41 9.71
C ASP A 302 2.00 -18.66 10.61
N TYR A 303 1.59 -19.78 10.04
CA TYR A 303 1.66 -21.09 10.69
C TYR A 303 1.93 -22.19 9.68
N ASN A 304 2.50 -23.27 10.18
CA ASN A 304 2.75 -24.47 9.38
C ASN A 304 1.86 -25.59 9.88
N PHE A 305 1.27 -26.35 8.96
CA PHE A 305 0.55 -27.55 9.33
C PHE A 305 0.71 -28.63 8.27
N GLU A 306 0.43 -29.85 8.69
CA GLU A 306 0.44 -31.02 7.85
C GLU A 306 -0.98 -31.43 7.50
N THR A 307 -1.20 -31.80 6.24
CA THR A 307 -2.47 -32.31 5.75
C THR A 307 -2.24 -33.39 4.68
N SER A 308 -3.31 -34.00 4.23
CA SER A 308 -3.28 -34.93 3.11
C SER A 308 -4.51 -34.78 2.24
N PHE A 309 -4.39 -35.11 0.96
CA PHE A 309 -5.50 -35.10 0.02
C PHE A 309 -5.47 -36.37 -0.84
N LEU A 310 -6.64 -36.74 -1.35
CA LEU A 310 -6.85 -37.83 -2.29
C LEU A 310 -6.51 -37.34 -3.69
N GLN A 311 -5.56 -37.98 -4.37
CA GLN A 311 -5.24 -37.72 -5.76
C GLN A 311 -5.81 -38.86 -6.60
N ALA A 312 -6.54 -38.52 -7.64
CA ALA A 312 -7.09 -39.48 -8.58
C ALA A 312 -6.56 -39.23 -9.98
N GLU A 313 -6.16 -40.31 -10.66
CA GLU A 313 -5.62 -40.30 -12.01
C GLU A 313 -6.44 -41.22 -12.90
N CYS A 314 -7.04 -40.65 -13.93
CA CYS A 314 -8.01 -41.29 -14.82
C CYS A 314 -7.43 -41.39 -16.24
N SER A 315 -7.40 -42.60 -16.82
CA SER A 315 -6.78 -42.80 -18.14
C SER A 315 -7.52 -43.79 -19.05
N ASN A 316 -8.28 -44.72 -18.48
CA ASN A 316 -8.84 -45.84 -19.23
C ASN A 316 -10.31 -45.59 -19.62
N TRP A 317 -10.50 -44.94 -20.76
CA TRP A 317 -11.82 -44.63 -21.35
C TRP A 317 -12.43 -45.80 -22.12
N THR A 318 -13.71 -46.04 -21.90
CA THR A 318 -14.52 -47.08 -22.53
C THR A 318 -15.93 -46.57 -22.86
N LEU A 319 -16.50 -47.05 -23.96
CA LEU A 319 -17.89 -46.77 -24.33
C LEU A 319 -18.76 -47.98 -23.98
N LEU A 320 -19.82 -47.71 -23.25
CA LEU A 320 -20.79 -48.69 -22.80
C LEU A 320 -22.10 -48.47 -23.56
N HIS A 321 -22.79 -49.56 -23.90
CA HIS A 321 -24.17 -49.47 -24.33
C HIS A 321 -25.04 -48.99 -23.17
N GLY A 322 -26.08 -48.19 -23.43
CA GLY A 322 -26.94 -47.62 -22.39
C GLY A 322 -27.56 -48.66 -21.44
N SER A 323 -27.75 -49.89 -21.90
CA SER A 323 -28.22 -51.02 -21.08
C SER A 323 -27.17 -51.59 -20.11
N GLN A 324 -25.89 -51.26 -20.30
CA GLN A 324 -24.77 -51.65 -19.42
C GLN A 324 -24.47 -50.57 -18.37
N PHE A 325 -25.17 -49.43 -18.44
CA PHE A 325 -25.07 -48.41 -17.41
C PHE A 325 -25.56 -48.98 -16.06
N PRO A 326 -24.88 -48.68 -14.93
CA PRO A 326 -25.27 -49.23 -13.63
C PRO A 326 -26.74 -48.92 -13.30
N ASN A 327 -27.53 -49.97 -13.09
CA ASN A 327 -28.91 -49.82 -12.64
C ASN A 327 -28.94 -49.33 -11.18
N GLY A 328 -29.64 -48.22 -10.92
CA GLY A 328 -29.86 -47.74 -9.56
C GLY A 328 -31.35 -47.63 -9.19
N THR A 329 -31.61 -47.41 -7.92
CA THR A 329 -32.94 -47.47 -7.28
C THR A 329 -33.79 -46.20 -7.46
N THR A 330 -33.27 -45.12 -8.05
CA THR A 330 -34.02 -43.85 -8.30
C THR A 330 -33.69 -43.22 -9.67
N LYS A 331 -34.66 -42.45 -10.22
CA LYS A 331 -34.75 -41.67 -11.50
C LYS A 331 -33.42 -41.21 -12.18
N PRO A 332 -33.41 -40.94 -13.50
CA PRO A 332 -32.30 -41.34 -14.39
C PRO A 332 -30.96 -40.84 -13.87
N ILE A 333 -30.15 -41.79 -13.44
CA ILE A 333 -28.81 -41.56 -12.95
C ILE A 333 -27.95 -41.14 -14.15
N VAL A 334 -27.46 -39.92 -14.14
CA VAL A 334 -26.58 -39.39 -15.20
C VAL A 334 -25.11 -39.68 -14.89
N LEU A 335 -24.78 -39.98 -13.64
CA LEU A 335 -23.43 -40.23 -13.16
C LEU A 335 -23.41 -41.34 -12.09
N ALA A 336 -22.55 -42.32 -12.24
CA ALA A 336 -22.33 -43.41 -11.30
C ALA A 336 -20.84 -43.54 -10.99
N MET A 337 -20.51 -43.92 -9.76
CA MET A 337 -19.14 -44.18 -9.31
C MET A 337 -19.13 -45.45 -8.48
N ASN A 338 -18.20 -46.37 -8.75
CA ASN A 338 -18.05 -47.63 -8.02
C ASN A 338 -16.60 -48.09 -8.00
N MET A 339 -16.18 -48.73 -6.90
CA MET A 339 -14.89 -49.40 -6.85
C MET A 339 -14.85 -50.57 -7.85
N SER A 340 -13.71 -50.75 -8.54
CA SER A 340 -13.56 -51.80 -9.56
C SER A 340 -13.38 -53.19 -8.95
N ASP A 341 -12.64 -53.26 -7.85
CA ASP A 341 -12.31 -54.50 -7.12
C ASP A 341 -12.64 -54.33 -5.62
N SER A 342 -12.77 -55.42 -4.87
CA SER A 342 -13.01 -55.39 -3.41
C SER A 342 -11.76 -55.00 -2.61
N ALA A 343 -11.96 -54.37 -1.46
CA ALA A 343 -10.94 -54.06 -0.46
C ALA A 343 -10.06 -55.27 -0.09
N ALA A 344 -10.64 -56.48 -0.09
CA ALA A 344 -9.91 -57.71 0.24
C ALA A 344 -8.75 -57.98 -0.73
N VAL A 345 -8.91 -57.65 -2.01
CA VAL A 345 -7.89 -57.83 -3.05
C VAL A 345 -6.72 -56.88 -2.80
N HIS A 346 -7.03 -55.62 -2.50
CA HIS A 346 -6.02 -54.60 -2.26
C HIS A 346 -5.24 -54.86 -0.97
N LYS A 347 -5.94 -55.30 0.09
CA LYS A 347 -5.31 -55.72 1.35
C LYS A 347 -4.42 -56.96 1.17
N ALA A 348 -4.83 -57.92 0.34
CA ALA A 348 -4.02 -59.11 0.04
C ALA A 348 -2.71 -58.78 -0.67
N ASN A 349 -2.70 -57.70 -1.48
CA ASN A 349 -1.51 -57.20 -2.16
C ASN A 349 -0.68 -56.22 -1.30
N ASN A 350 -0.99 -56.07 0.00
CA ASN A 350 -0.25 -55.20 0.92
C ASN A 350 -0.03 -53.78 0.39
N TYR A 351 -1.03 -53.20 -0.27
CA TYR A 351 -1.01 -51.81 -0.76
C TYR A 351 0.14 -51.51 -1.75
N THR A 352 0.62 -52.49 -2.52
CA THR A 352 1.70 -52.29 -3.51
C THR A 352 1.29 -51.50 -4.75
N SER A 353 -0.01 -51.39 -5.02
CA SER A 353 -0.56 -50.68 -6.19
C SER A 353 -1.81 -49.90 -5.77
N PRO A 354 -2.07 -48.70 -6.30
CA PRO A 354 -3.28 -47.93 -6.02
C PRO A 354 -4.56 -48.74 -6.27
N ARG A 355 -5.60 -48.50 -5.46
CA ARG A 355 -6.92 -49.08 -5.71
C ARG A 355 -7.60 -48.33 -6.87
N THR A 356 -8.41 -49.03 -7.65
CA THR A 356 -9.10 -48.44 -8.81
C THR A 356 -10.61 -48.32 -8.58
N PHE A 357 -11.18 -47.28 -9.17
CA PHE A 357 -12.63 -47.06 -9.24
C PHE A 357 -13.01 -46.63 -10.65
N THR A 358 -14.29 -46.77 -10.98
CA THR A 358 -14.84 -46.39 -12.27
C THR A 358 -15.83 -45.24 -12.09
N ILE A 359 -15.81 -44.33 -13.05
CA ILE A 359 -16.81 -43.28 -13.20
C ILE A 359 -17.55 -43.56 -14.50
N SER A 360 -18.87 -43.63 -14.45
CA SER A 360 -19.71 -43.84 -15.61
C SER A 360 -20.72 -42.72 -15.73
N ALA A 361 -20.75 -42.05 -16.88
CA ALA A 361 -21.74 -41.02 -17.15
C ALA A 361 -22.60 -41.41 -18.36
N GLN A 362 -23.91 -41.21 -18.24
CA GLN A 362 -24.83 -41.42 -19.33
C GLN A 362 -24.82 -40.19 -20.24
N HIS A 363 -24.55 -40.41 -21.53
CA HIS A 363 -24.63 -39.36 -22.55
C HIS A 363 -26.04 -39.30 -23.16
N ASN A 364 -26.59 -40.47 -23.55
CA ASN A 364 -27.97 -40.60 -24.01
C ASN A 364 -28.55 -41.98 -23.62
N SER A 365 -29.77 -42.30 -24.09
CA SER A 365 -30.43 -43.58 -23.77
C SER A 365 -29.66 -44.82 -24.26
N SER A 366 -28.74 -44.67 -25.20
CA SER A 366 -28.06 -45.76 -25.91
C SER A 366 -26.56 -45.81 -25.65
N VAL A 367 -25.95 -44.73 -25.14
CA VAL A 367 -24.50 -44.59 -24.95
C VAL A 367 -24.19 -44.03 -23.57
N ALA A 368 -23.27 -44.68 -22.88
CA ALA A 368 -22.61 -44.18 -21.69
C ALA A 368 -21.10 -44.24 -21.87
N VAL A 369 -20.39 -43.34 -21.20
CA VAL A 369 -18.92 -43.28 -21.19
C VAL A 369 -18.46 -43.69 -19.80
N GLN A 370 -17.48 -44.58 -19.73
CA GLN A 370 -16.86 -44.99 -18.48
C GLN A 370 -15.35 -44.76 -18.52
N VAL A 371 -14.81 -44.21 -17.45
CA VAL A 371 -13.37 -44.07 -17.22
C VAL A 371 -12.96 -44.83 -15.96
N SER A 372 -11.80 -45.49 -16.00
CA SER A 372 -11.19 -46.06 -14.79
C SER A 372 -10.12 -45.13 -14.26
N CYS A 373 -10.14 -44.92 -12.95
CA CYS A 373 -9.26 -44.05 -12.22
C CYS A 373 -8.57 -44.80 -11.09
N THR A 374 -7.33 -44.45 -10.79
CA THR A 374 -6.62 -44.86 -9.57
C THR A 374 -6.82 -43.81 -8.48
N ILE A 375 -6.73 -44.20 -7.21
CA ILE A 375 -6.78 -43.27 -6.08
C ILE A 375 -5.61 -43.52 -5.12
N VAL A 376 -4.94 -42.44 -4.74
CA VAL A 376 -3.84 -42.41 -3.76
C VAL A 376 -4.06 -41.28 -2.76
N GLN A 377 -3.41 -41.35 -1.60
CA GLN A 377 -3.41 -40.31 -0.58
C GLN A 377 -2.03 -39.67 -0.51
N LYS A 378 -1.94 -38.38 -0.86
CA LYS A 378 -0.72 -37.58 -0.81
C LYS A 378 -0.63 -36.80 0.49
N HIS A 379 0.53 -36.83 1.14
CA HIS A 379 0.78 -36.14 2.41
C HIS A 379 1.68 -34.93 2.18
N VAL A 380 1.24 -33.75 2.64
CA VAL A 380 1.93 -32.48 2.39
C VAL A 380 2.03 -31.63 3.64
N GLU A 381 3.05 -30.79 3.68
CA GLU A 381 3.22 -29.75 4.69
C GLU A 381 3.05 -28.38 4.03
N LEU A 382 2.25 -27.52 4.66
CA LEU A 382 1.88 -26.21 4.15
C LEU A 382 2.38 -25.13 5.11
N GLU A 383 2.93 -24.06 4.53
CA GLU A 383 3.19 -22.79 5.20
C GLU A 383 2.10 -21.81 4.75
N VAL A 384 1.24 -21.41 5.69
CA VAL A 384 0.04 -20.59 5.42
C VAL A 384 0.18 -19.23 6.08
N HIS A 385 -0.30 -18.21 5.36
CA HIS A 385 -0.39 -16.85 5.85
C HIS A 385 -1.84 -16.36 5.84
N CYS A 386 -2.26 -15.78 6.96
CA CYS A 386 -3.57 -15.14 7.07
C CYS A 386 -3.46 -13.62 7.10
N THR A 387 -4.40 -12.97 6.43
CA THR A 387 -4.54 -11.52 6.32
C THR A 387 -5.89 -11.06 6.86
N GLY A 388 -6.23 -11.47 8.08
CA GLY A 388 -7.56 -11.25 8.65
C GLY A 388 -8.51 -12.38 8.27
N ALA A 389 -9.55 -12.07 7.50
CA ALA A 389 -10.62 -13.02 7.15
C ALA A 389 -10.27 -14.01 6.02
N SER A 390 -9.03 -14.02 5.52
CA SER A 390 -8.60 -14.93 4.46
C SER A 390 -7.18 -15.43 4.73
N CYS A 391 -6.99 -16.73 4.55
CA CYS A 391 -5.74 -17.44 4.67
C CYS A 391 -5.35 -18.05 3.32
N GLY A 392 -4.09 -17.91 2.93
CA GLY A 392 -3.55 -18.45 1.70
C GLY A 392 -2.28 -19.25 1.94
N THR A 393 -2.14 -20.37 1.23
CA THR A 393 -0.89 -21.15 1.23
C THR A 393 0.21 -20.38 0.53
N ARG A 394 1.31 -20.13 1.24
CA ARG A 394 2.50 -19.46 0.69
C ARG A 394 3.48 -20.45 0.12
N ARG A 395 3.75 -21.52 0.86
CA ARG A 395 4.73 -22.54 0.46
C ARG A 395 4.19 -23.91 0.77
N MET A 396 4.60 -24.90 -0.02
CA MET A 396 4.27 -26.29 0.23
C MET A 396 5.42 -27.24 -0.11
N ARG A 397 5.37 -28.43 0.46
CA ARG A 397 6.27 -29.55 0.16
C ARG A 397 5.58 -30.87 0.51
N ASP A 398 6.13 -31.97 0.00
CA ASP A 398 5.77 -33.31 0.49
C ASP A 398 6.13 -33.44 1.98
N SER A 399 5.26 -34.13 2.74
CA SER A 399 5.48 -34.31 4.17
C SER A 399 6.71 -35.17 4.47
N ARG A 400 7.39 -34.86 5.57
CA ARG A 400 8.56 -35.61 6.06
C ARG A 400 8.26 -36.53 7.23
N GLN A 401 7.02 -36.52 7.71
CA GLN A 401 6.61 -37.37 8.82
C GLN A 401 6.45 -38.83 8.36
N GLN A 402 6.15 -39.72 9.29
CA GLN A 402 5.88 -41.11 8.96
C GLN A 402 4.40 -41.32 8.71
N HIS A 403 4.05 -41.82 7.54
CA HIS A 403 2.66 -42.07 7.11
C HIS A 403 2.46 -43.52 6.70
N PRO A 404 1.20 -43.99 6.62
CA PRO A 404 0.85 -45.17 5.84
C PRO A 404 1.29 -45.03 4.37
N SER A 405 1.29 -46.16 3.64
CA SER A 405 1.52 -46.14 2.19
C SER A 405 0.55 -45.16 1.51
N GLU A 406 1.02 -44.37 0.53
CA GLU A 406 0.16 -43.49 -0.26
C GLU A 406 -0.95 -44.25 -0.99
N ASN A 407 -0.76 -45.54 -1.24
CA ASN A 407 -1.80 -46.39 -1.84
C ASN A 407 -2.91 -46.74 -0.84
N SER A 408 -2.66 -46.61 0.46
CA SER A 408 -3.68 -46.85 1.49
C SER A 408 -4.57 -45.63 1.64
N THR A 409 -5.87 -45.80 1.41
CA THR A 409 -6.84 -44.70 1.42
C THR A 409 -8.08 -45.06 2.24
N PRO A 410 -8.94 -44.10 2.62
CA PRO A 410 -10.23 -44.40 3.25
C PRO A 410 -11.13 -45.32 2.40
N PHE A 411 -10.89 -45.37 1.08
CA PHE A 411 -11.60 -46.24 0.16
C PHE A 411 -11.15 -47.69 0.25
N ASP A 412 -10.27 -48.08 1.18
CA ASP A 412 -9.96 -49.48 1.50
C ASP A 412 -11.01 -50.18 2.37
N ASP A 413 -12.14 -49.51 2.63
CA ASP A 413 -13.36 -50.08 3.20
C ASP A 413 -14.48 -50.05 2.15
N ASP A 414 -14.96 -51.23 1.73
CA ASP A 414 -16.00 -51.38 0.72
C ASP A 414 -17.32 -50.71 1.13
N ILE A 415 -17.66 -50.75 2.42
CA ILE A 415 -18.88 -50.12 2.96
C ILE A 415 -18.74 -48.60 2.93
N PHE A 416 -17.57 -48.09 3.30
CA PHE A 416 -17.26 -46.66 3.21
C PHE A 416 -17.39 -46.17 1.77
N ALA A 417 -16.72 -46.84 0.83
CA ALA A 417 -16.69 -46.45 -0.57
C ALA A 417 -18.10 -46.44 -1.20
N GLU A 418 -18.89 -47.48 -0.93
CA GLU A 418 -20.27 -47.57 -1.40
C GLU A 418 -21.12 -46.40 -0.87
N ARG A 419 -21.09 -46.14 0.44
CA ARG A 419 -21.87 -45.05 1.06
C ARG A 419 -21.43 -43.68 0.55
N PHE A 420 -20.13 -43.46 0.44
CA PHE A 420 -19.55 -42.21 -0.04
C PHE A 420 -20.03 -41.90 -1.46
N PHE A 421 -19.86 -42.83 -2.40
CA PHE A 421 -20.26 -42.62 -3.79
C PHE A 421 -21.76 -42.51 -3.95
N GLN A 422 -22.56 -43.37 -3.31
CA GLN A 422 -24.02 -43.30 -3.38
C GLN A 422 -24.55 -41.96 -2.87
N ASN A 423 -24.01 -41.43 -1.76
CA ASN A 423 -24.45 -40.13 -1.24
C ASN A 423 -24.01 -38.97 -2.14
N LEU A 424 -22.76 -38.97 -2.61
CA LEU A 424 -22.23 -37.96 -3.54
C LEU A 424 -23.09 -37.85 -4.81
N VAL A 425 -23.41 -39.00 -5.42
CA VAL A 425 -24.14 -39.06 -6.69
C VAL A 425 -25.66 -39.20 -6.53
N SER A 426 -26.23 -39.23 -5.33
CA SER A 426 -27.71 -39.31 -5.20
C SER A 426 -28.38 -37.94 -5.38
N ILE A 427 -27.77 -36.90 -4.80
CA ILE A 427 -28.34 -35.54 -4.74
C ILE A 427 -27.60 -34.60 -5.69
N ASN A 428 -26.29 -34.76 -5.86
CA ASN A 428 -25.43 -33.79 -6.54
C ASN A 428 -24.94 -34.23 -7.91
N GLN A 429 -25.66 -35.08 -8.64
CA GLN A 429 -25.18 -35.66 -9.92
C GLN A 429 -24.74 -34.61 -10.94
N LEU A 430 -25.59 -33.62 -11.21
CA LEU A 430 -25.30 -32.59 -12.21
C LEU A 430 -24.17 -31.66 -11.75
N THR A 431 -24.23 -31.20 -10.50
CA THR A 431 -23.19 -30.38 -9.89
C THR A 431 -21.84 -31.09 -9.94
N THR A 432 -21.82 -32.39 -9.59
CA THR A 432 -20.61 -33.22 -9.59
C THR A 432 -20.12 -33.47 -11.02
N LYS A 433 -21.01 -33.79 -11.96
CA LYS A 433 -20.67 -33.97 -13.38
C LYS A 433 -20.01 -32.71 -13.95
N ASN A 434 -20.52 -31.53 -13.60
CA ASN A 434 -19.92 -30.26 -14.01
C ASN A 434 -18.59 -29.98 -13.28
N ALA A 435 -18.48 -30.34 -11.99
CA ALA A 435 -17.28 -30.13 -11.18
C ALA A 435 -16.09 -30.97 -11.63
N ILE A 436 -16.34 -32.19 -12.11
CA ILE A 436 -15.31 -33.06 -12.70
C ILE A 436 -14.97 -32.70 -14.15
N SER A 437 -15.43 -31.54 -14.64
CA SER A 437 -15.21 -31.06 -16.01
C SER A 437 -15.70 -32.04 -17.09
N TRP A 438 -16.74 -32.84 -16.81
CA TRP A 438 -17.22 -33.85 -17.77
C TRP A 438 -17.79 -33.26 -19.07
N GLY A 439 -18.04 -31.94 -19.10
CA GLY A 439 -18.43 -31.24 -20.33
C GLY A 439 -17.46 -31.49 -21.48
N THR A 440 -16.15 -31.58 -21.21
CA THR A 440 -15.13 -31.87 -22.24
C THR A 440 -15.28 -33.27 -22.85
N VAL A 441 -15.78 -34.24 -22.06
CA VAL A 441 -16.11 -35.59 -22.53
C VAL A 441 -17.39 -35.56 -23.38
N ASP A 442 -18.38 -34.78 -22.98
CA ASP A 442 -19.63 -34.62 -23.73
C ASP A 442 -19.39 -33.88 -25.06
N ASP A 443 -18.51 -32.88 -25.10
CA ASP A 443 -18.15 -32.11 -26.30
C ASP A 443 -17.56 -33.00 -27.41
N ALA A 444 -16.88 -34.10 -27.05
CA ALA A 444 -16.37 -35.07 -28.01
C ALA A 444 -17.48 -35.74 -28.86
N PHE A 445 -18.74 -35.66 -28.44
CA PHE A 445 -19.91 -36.13 -29.20
C PHE A 445 -20.57 -35.04 -30.06
N PHE A 446 -20.25 -33.77 -29.81
CA PHE A 446 -20.86 -32.60 -30.46
C PHE A 446 -19.98 -31.95 -31.52
N ASP A 447 -18.80 -32.51 -31.80
CA ASP A 447 -17.90 -32.02 -32.83
C ASP A 447 -18.58 -31.83 -34.20
N ASP A 448 -18.18 -30.80 -34.94
CA ASP A 448 -18.72 -30.54 -36.27
C ASP A 448 -18.25 -31.62 -37.26
N TYR A 449 -19.10 -32.62 -37.46
CA TYR A 449 -18.93 -33.69 -38.44
C TYR A 449 -19.42 -33.30 -39.85
N THR A 450 -19.74 -32.03 -40.12
CA THR A 450 -20.15 -31.61 -41.47
C THR A 450 -19.04 -31.93 -42.48
N GLY A 451 -19.40 -32.75 -43.49
CA GLY A 451 -18.47 -33.21 -44.52
C GLY A 451 -17.51 -34.34 -44.10
N LYS A 452 -17.62 -34.88 -42.86
CA LYS A 452 -16.86 -36.04 -42.38
C LYS A 452 -17.78 -37.27 -42.27
N PRO A 453 -17.26 -38.51 -42.42
CA PRO A 453 -18.02 -39.70 -42.05
C PRO A 453 -18.37 -39.67 -40.56
N LEU A 454 -19.57 -40.16 -40.20
CA LEU A 454 -19.99 -40.30 -38.80
C LEU A 454 -18.90 -41.06 -38.01
N PRO A 455 -18.56 -40.61 -36.80
CA PRO A 455 -17.47 -41.21 -36.04
C PRO A 455 -17.84 -42.65 -35.65
N THR A 456 -16.87 -43.57 -35.78
CA THR A 456 -16.99 -44.91 -35.19
C THR A 456 -16.83 -44.82 -33.67
N TYR A 457 -17.24 -45.85 -32.92
CA TYR A 457 -16.98 -45.93 -31.48
C TYR A 457 -15.49 -45.71 -31.14
N ALA A 458 -14.59 -46.24 -31.97
CA ALA A 458 -13.16 -46.02 -31.82
C ALA A 458 -12.76 -44.56 -32.05
N GLY A 459 -13.35 -43.90 -33.05
CA GLY A 459 -13.11 -42.47 -33.32
C GLY A 459 -13.61 -41.54 -32.21
N ILE A 460 -14.73 -41.87 -31.56
CA ILE A 460 -15.22 -41.11 -30.39
C ILE A 460 -14.26 -41.26 -29.22
N LEU A 461 -13.78 -42.48 -28.93
CA LEU A 461 -12.80 -42.70 -27.86
C LEU A 461 -11.47 -41.98 -28.11
N GLU A 462 -11.00 -41.95 -29.36
CA GLU A 462 -9.83 -41.19 -29.75
C GLU A 462 -10.04 -39.68 -29.55
N ASN A 463 -11.23 -39.18 -29.88
CA ASN A 463 -11.59 -37.78 -29.67
C ASN A 463 -11.63 -37.42 -28.18
N ILE A 464 -12.23 -38.27 -27.34
CA ILE A 464 -12.23 -38.10 -25.88
C ILE A 464 -10.79 -38.04 -25.35
N ARG A 465 -9.92 -38.97 -25.75
CA ARG A 465 -8.51 -38.95 -25.33
C ARG A 465 -7.80 -37.67 -25.76
N ASN A 466 -8.01 -37.23 -26.99
CA ASN A 466 -7.37 -36.01 -27.50
C ASN A 466 -7.87 -34.74 -26.80
N ASN A 467 -9.17 -34.64 -26.51
CA ASN A 467 -9.79 -33.48 -25.88
C ASN A 467 -9.58 -33.44 -24.35
N VAL A 468 -9.44 -34.60 -23.72
CA VAL A 468 -9.33 -34.70 -22.25
C VAL A 468 -7.88 -34.85 -21.79
N ASP A 469 -7.08 -35.68 -22.45
CA ASP A 469 -5.69 -35.95 -22.04
C ASP A 469 -4.71 -34.92 -22.65
N GLY A 470 -5.12 -34.20 -23.70
CA GLY A 470 -4.26 -33.30 -24.49
C GLY A 470 -4.06 -31.89 -23.95
N ASP A 471 -4.99 -31.36 -23.14
CA ASP A 471 -5.04 -29.93 -22.76
C ASP A 471 -4.82 -29.67 -21.25
N GLY A 472 -4.29 -30.68 -20.54
CA GLY A 472 -4.22 -30.73 -19.08
C GLY A 472 -5.35 -31.60 -18.55
N ASP A 473 -5.03 -32.64 -17.78
CA ASP A 473 -5.97 -33.68 -17.35
C ASP A 473 -7.06 -33.14 -16.38
N PHE A 474 -8.01 -32.38 -16.94
CA PHE A 474 -9.04 -31.65 -16.19
C PHE A 474 -10.03 -32.58 -15.50
N VAL A 475 -10.21 -33.81 -16.02
CA VAL A 475 -11.08 -34.81 -15.41
C VAL A 475 -10.43 -35.36 -14.15
N SER A 476 -9.15 -35.75 -14.19
CA SER A 476 -8.38 -36.19 -13.00
C SER A 476 -8.28 -35.10 -11.94
N LEU A 477 -8.04 -33.85 -12.35
CA LEU A 477 -8.05 -32.70 -11.44
C LEU A 477 -9.44 -32.49 -10.82
N GLY A 478 -10.49 -32.48 -11.65
CA GLY A 478 -11.85 -32.23 -11.20
C GLY A 478 -12.37 -33.33 -10.26
N ILE A 479 -12.06 -34.60 -10.53
CA ILE A 479 -12.41 -35.69 -9.61
C ILE A 479 -11.61 -35.60 -8.31
N THR A 480 -10.33 -35.23 -8.37
CA THR A 480 -9.50 -34.96 -7.18
C THR A 480 -10.14 -33.86 -6.32
N GLN A 481 -10.57 -32.76 -6.92
CA GLN A 481 -11.26 -31.66 -6.24
C GLN A 481 -12.57 -32.12 -5.60
N VAL A 482 -13.40 -32.86 -6.35
CA VAL A 482 -14.69 -33.38 -5.86
C VAL A 482 -14.51 -34.33 -4.68
N LEU A 483 -13.61 -35.30 -4.80
CA LEU A 483 -13.37 -36.31 -3.75
C LEU A 483 -12.91 -35.64 -2.46
N ASN A 484 -11.92 -34.73 -2.53
CA ASN A 484 -11.44 -34.04 -1.34
C ASN A 484 -12.48 -33.09 -0.74
N THR A 485 -13.21 -32.34 -1.57
CA THR A 485 -14.26 -31.43 -1.10
C THR A 485 -15.35 -32.19 -0.36
N TYR A 486 -15.83 -33.31 -0.93
CA TYR A 486 -16.87 -34.13 -0.30
C TYR A 486 -16.36 -34.89 0.93
N TYR A 487 -15.11 -35.35 0.90
CA TYR A 487 -14.48 -35.97 2.06
C TYR A 487 -14.36 -34.99 3.22
N TYR A 488 -13.88 -33.76 2.96
CA TYR A 488 -13.83 -32.70 3.96
C TYR A 488 -15.21 -32.37 4.54
N THR A 489 -16.23 -32.17 3.72
CA THR A 489 -17.59 -31.89 4.22
C THR A 489 -18.16 -33.04 5.05
N SER A 490 -17.77 -34.29 4.75
CA SER A 490 -18.16 -35.46 5.54
C SER A 490 -17.51 -35.55 6.92
N GLN A 491 -16.43 -34.80 7.15
CA GLN A 491 -15.76 -34.71 8.45
C GLN A 491 -16.31 -33.56 9.32
N LEU A 492 -17.13 -32.67 8.75
CA LEU A 492 -17.74 -31.58 9.50
C LEU A 492 -18.79 -32.15 10.45
N LYS A 493 -18.53 -32.21 11.76
CA LYS A 493 -19.49 -32.67 12.79
C LYS A 493 -20.72 -31.76 12.96
N ARG A 494 -20.67 -30.51 12.47
CA ARG A 494 -21.73 -29.49 12.54
C ARG A 494 -21.97 -28.85 11.19
N SER A 495 -23.09 -28.13 11.08
CA SER A 495 -23.50 -27.50 9.84
C SER A 495 -22.58 -26.37 9.37
N ASN A 496 -22.05 -25.53 10.26
CA ASN A 496 -21.18 -24.44 9.84
C ASN A 496 -19.70 -24.79 10.03
N PRO A 497 -18.88 -24.87 8.95
CA PRO A 497 -17.44 -25.14 9.06
C PRO A 497 -16.65 -24.04 9.78
N VAL A 498 -17.20 -22.82 9.86
CA VAL A 498 -16.59 -21.67 10.54
C VAL A 498 -16.69 -21.80 12.07
N TYR A 499 -17.68 -22.53 12.59
CA TYR A 499 -17.85 -22.66 14.04
C TYR A 499 -16.94 -23.74 14.61
N PHE A 500 -16.15 -23.36 15.62
CA PHE A 500 -15.41 -24.34 16.40
C PHE A 500 -16.41 -25.33 17.03
N PRO A 501 -16.28 -26.65 16.79
CA PRO A 501 -17.36 -27.58 17.08
C PRO A 501 -17.41 -28.06 18.54
N LEU A 502 -16.47 -27.63 19.39
CA LEU A 502 -16.40 -28.03 20.80
C LEU A 502 -17.18 -27.08 21.71
N ASN A 503 -17.99 -27.65 22.61
CA ASN A 503 -18.75 -26.91 23.64
C ASN A 503 -17.87 -26.47 24.83
N SER A 504 -16.62 -26.93 24.90
CA SER A 504 -15.64 -26.63 25.95
C SER A 504 -14.31 -26.27 25.31
N THR A 505 -13.76 -25.13 25.71
CA THR A 505 -12.63 -24.44 25.07
C THR A 505 -11.28 -24.70 25.73
N ASP A 506 -11.20 -25.74 26.57
CA ASP A 506 -9.96 -26.14 27.22
C ASP A 506 -8.98 -26.71 26.19
N ILE A 507 -7.75 -26.20 26.14
CA ILE A 507 -6.68 -26.72 25.27
C ILE A 507 -6.49 -28.23 25.48
N ASP A 508 -6.72 -28.71 26.71
CA ASP A 508 -6.65 -30.13 27.04
C ASP A 508 -7.79 -30.94 26.40
N SER A 509 -8.98 -30.37 26.23
CA SER A 509 -10.10 -31.03 25.53
C SER A 509 -9.86 -31.09 24.03
N VAL A 510 -9.30 -30.02 23.43
CA VAL A 510 -8.92 -29.99 22.02
C VAL A 510 -7.82 -31.01 21.75
N ARG A 511 -6.83 -31.11 22.65
CA ARG A 511 -5.73 -32.08 22.53
C ARG A 511 -6.21 -33.52 22.70
N ALA A 512 -7.27 -33.75 23.47
CA ALA A 512 -7.85 -35.07 23.67
C ALA A 512 -8.77 -35.50 22.51
N ASP A 513 -9.27 -34.57 21.68
CA ASP A 513 -10.12 -34.89 20.53
C ASP A 513 -9.25 -35.31 19.33
N PRO A 514 -9.37 -36.57 18.86
CA PRO A 514 -8.59 -37.06 17.71
C PRO A 514 -8.93 -36.39 16.38
N ASP A 515 -10.02 -35.61 16.31
CA ASP A 515 -10.38 -34.84 15.12
C ASP A 515 -9.46 -33.64 14.86
N PHE A 516 -8.75 -33.15 15.88
CA PHE A 516 -8.00 -31.90 15.82
C PHE A 516 -6.51 -32.12 16.05
N ALA A 517 -5.72 -31.33 15.34
CA ALA A 517 -4.30 -31.15 15.58
C ALA A 517 -4.03 -29.70 15.96
N ILE A 518 -2.95 -29.46 16.71
CA ILE A 518 -2.56 -28.14 17.20
C ILE A 518 -1.19 -27.79 16.66
N THR A 519 -1.02 -26.57 16.17
CA THR A 519 0.26 -26.06 15.68
C THR A 519 0.54 -24.67 16.25
N PRO A 520 1.81 -24.29 16.51
CA PRO A 520 2.16 -22.92 16.85
C PRO A 520 1.98 -21.99 15.64
N MET A 521 1.42 -20.82 15.92
CA MET A 521 1.27 -19.72 14.99
C MET A 521 2.05 -18.51 15.50
N ARG A 522 2.74 -17.80 14.60
CA ARG A 522 3.28 -16.48 14.89
C ARG A 522 2.35 -15.43 14.28
N GLY A 523 1.57 -14.76 15.11
CA GLY A 523 0.52 -13.86 14.63
C GLY A 523 -0.04 -12.94 15.69
N ALA A 524 -1.11 -12.23 15.35
CA ALA A 524 -1.86 -11.36 16.23
C ALA A 524 -3.32 -11.31 15.80
N GLU A 525 -4.15 -10.79 16.70
CA GLU A 525 -5.54 -10.44 16.42
C GLU A 525 -5.66 -9.47 15.26
N TYR A 526 -6.57 -9.76 14.33
CA TYR A 526 -6.91 -8.83 13.28
C TYR A 526 -7.78 -7.73 13.87
N ASN A 527 -7.15 -6.58 14.12
CA ASN A 527 -7.81 -5.38 14.64
C ASN A 527 -7.38 -4.21 13.73
N PRO A 528 -8.05 -4.04 12.56
CA PRO A 528 -7.67 -3.04 11.59
C PRO A 528 -8.06 -1.65 12.08
N ARG A 529 -7.07 -0.82 12.42
CA ARG A 529 -7.29 0.53 12.94
C ARG A 529 -6.28 1.55 12.43
N TYR A 530 -6.64 2.83 12.50
CA TYR A 530 -5.71 3.93 12.28
C TYR A 530 -5.11 4.37 13.61
N ALA A 531 -3.80 4.19 13.77
CA ALA A 531 -3.07 4.64 14.94
C ALA A 531 -2.16 5.82 14.60
N THR A 532 -1.84 6.66 15.58
CA THR A 532 -0.90 7.77 15.35
C THR A 532 0.55 7.32 15.52
N ASN A 533 1.40 7.73 14.58
CA ASN A 533 2.84 7.54 14.70
C ASN A 533 3.42 8.60 15.65
N LYS A 534 3.69 8.19 16.90
CA LYS A 534 4.18 9.08 17.96
C LYS A 534 5.48 9.81 17.60
N ALA A 535 6.34 9.22 16.77
CA ALA A 535 7.56 9.88 16.31
C ALA A 535 7.25 11.06 15.38
N TRP A 536 6.35 10.87 14.40
CA TRP A 536 5.96 11.95 13.49
C TRP A 536 5.14 13.04 14.18
N ILE A 537 4.28 12.66 15.13
CA ILE A 537 3.59 13.63 16.00
C ILE A 537 4.61 14.52 16.74
N ALA A 538 5.68 13.93 17.27
CA ALA A 538 6.73 14.71 17.95
C ALA A 538 7.45 15.66 16.97
N VAL A 539 7.77 15.20 15.75
CA VAL A 539 8.40 16.05 14.72
C VAL A 539 7.47 17.20 14.32
N ASP A 540 6.16 16.95 14.14
CA ASP A 540 5.22 18.03 13.81
C ASP A 540 5.12 19.04 14.96
N CYS A 541 4.98 18.59 16.21
CA CYS A 541 4.98 19.46 17.40
C CYS A 541 6.21 20.39 17.44
N VAL A 542 7.41 19.84 17.23
CA VAL A 542 8.65 20.63 17.20
C VAL A 542 8.64 21.61 16.02
N SER A 543 8.18 21.18 14.84
CA SER A 543 8.07 22.03 13.66
C SER A 543 7.15 23.23 13.88
N GLN A 544 5.98 23.00 14.50
CA GLN A 544 5.04 24.07 14.85
C GLN A 544 5.62 25.02 15.91
N ALA A 545 6.35 24.51 16.90
CA ALA A 545 6.97 25.34 17.93
C ALA A 545 8.05 26.26 17.33
N VAL A 546 8.85 25.74 16.40
CA VAL A 546 9.87 26.50 15.67
C VAL A 546 9.22 27.59 14.82
N LEU A 547 8.14 27.27 14.08
CA LEU A 547 7.41 28.25 13.27
C LEU A 547 6.75 29.33 14.11
N PHE A 548 6.13 28.95 15.22
CA PHE A 548 5.54 29.89 16.16
C PHE A 548 6.60 30.84 16.73
N GLY A 549 7.74 30.31 17.15
CA GLY A 549 8.88 31.11 17.61
C GLY A 549 9.39 32.09 16.54
N ALA A 550 9.49 31.64 15.29
CA ALA A 550 9.89 32.50 14.17
C ALA A 550 8.86 33.61 13.88
N ALA A 551 7.56 33.30 13.93
CA ALA A 551 6.49 34.28 13.75
C ALA A 551 6.47 35.33 14.87
N MET A 552 6.57 34.90 16.14
CA MET A 552 6.69 35.80 17.28
C MET A 552 7.94 36.68 17.20
N ALA A 553 9.09 36.10 16.84
CA ALA A 553 10.32 36.85 16.66
C ALA A 553 10.18 37.86 15.52
N ALA A 554 9.56 37.49 14.39
CA ALA A 554 9.30 38.41 13.29
C ALA A 554 8.41 39.59 13.73
N PHE A 555 7.34 39.34 14.50
CA PHE A 555 6.47 40.39 15.02
C PHE A 555 7.24 41.33 15.96
N TRP A 556 7.97 40.76 16.92
CA TRP A 556 8.79 41.53 17.85
C TRP A 556 9.86 42.35 17.13
N LEU A 557 10.55 41.78 16.15
CA LEU A 557 11.58 42.47 15.36
C LEU A 557 10.99 43.67 14.63
N ARG A 558 9.80 43.55 14.02
CA ARG A 558 9.14 44.68 13.36
C ARG A 558 8.87 45.82 14.33
N LYS A 559 8.29 45.53 15.50
CA LYS A 559 8.00 46.56 16.51
C LYS A 559 9.25 47.24 17.08
N ASN A 560 10.41 46.59 16.95
CA ASN A 560 11.70 47.13 17.39
C ASN A 560 12.57 47.68 16.24
N THR A 561 12.01 47.83 15.03
CA THR A 561 12.72 48.32 13.84
C THR A 561 12.02 49.55 13.30
N ILE A 562 12.79 50.63 13.12
CA ILE A 562 12.32 51.93 12.62
C ILE A 562 12.78 52.14 11.17
N ALA A 563 13.89 51.50 10.79
CA ALA A 563 14.42 51.61 9.45
C ALA A 563 13.38 51.17 8.39
N PRO A 564 13.23 51.92 7.29
CA PRO A 564 12.36 51.52 6.19
C PRO A 564 12.91 50.26 5.51
N ASP A 565 12.03 49.44 4.93
CA ASP A 565 12.43 48.24 4.19
C ASP A 565 13.05 48.62 2.84
N ILE A 566 14.35 48.91 2.86
CA ILE A 566 15.16 49.29 1.69
C ILE A 566 16.02 48.13 1.17
N PHE A 567 15.85 46.91 1.72
CA PHE A 567 16.78 45.82 1.49
C PHE A 567 16.47 44.95 0.28
N GLY A 568 17.41 44.95 -0.67
CA GLY A 568 17.76 43.81 -1.53
C GLY A 568 19.10 43.21 -1.08
N TYR A 569 20.00 42.92 -2.03
CA TYR A 569 21.40 42.57 -1.70
C TYR A 569 22.13 43.79 -1.09
N VAL A 570 22.66 43.65 0.13
CA VAL A 570 23.35 44.74 0.86
C VAL A 570 24.61 45.18 0.11
N SER A 571 25.29 44.23 -0.53
CA SER A 571 26.41 44.49 -1.43
C SER A 571 26.09 45.52 -2.53
N SER A 572 24.85 45.55 -3.04
CA SER A 572 24.42 46.54 -4.04
C SER A 572 24.28 47.94 -3.46
N LEU A 573 23.85 48.08 -2.21
CA LEU A 573 23.73 49.35 -1.49
C LEU A 573 25.10 49.96 -1.10
N THR A 574 26.19 49.18 -1.25
CA THR A 574 27.56 49.68 -1.10
C THR A 574 28.18 50.15 -2.42
N ARG A 575 27.50 49.98 -3.55
CA ARG A 575 28.00 50.42 -4.86
C ARG A 575 27.77 51.92 -4.97
N ASP A 576 28.85 52.65 -5.25
CA ASP A 576 28.85 54.11 -5.42
C ASP A 576 28.23 54.90 -4.24
N ASN A 577 28.27 54.31 -3.04
CA ASN A 577 27.73 54.91 -1.84
C ASN A 577 28.77 55.86 -1.22
N PRO A 578 28.53 57.19 -1.19
CA PRO A 578 29.49 58.16 -0.69
C PRO A 578 29.72 58.08 0.82
N HIS A 579 28.91 57.30 1.54
CA HIS A 579 28.97 57.09 2.99
C HIS A 579 29.76 55.85 3.42
N ILE A 580 30.34 55.12 2.47
CA ILE A 580 31.19 53.96 2.73
C ILE A 580 32.49 54.13 1.93
N ASP A 581 33.61 54.31 2.62
CA ASP A 581 34.92 54.51 1.98
C ASP A 581 35.43 53.17 1.42
N LEU A 582 35.18 52.93 0.14
CA LEU A 582 35.63 51.75 -0.60
C LEU A 582 36.61 52.15 -1.72
N PRO A 583 37.59 51.29 -2.07
CA PRO A 583 38.51 51.56 -3.16
C PRO A 583 37.78 51.63 -4.51
N ASP A 584 38.27 52.49 -5.41
CA ASP A 584 37.72 52.66 -6.75
C ASP A 584 37.73 51.35 -7.55
N GLY A 585 36.64 51.09 -8.29
CA GLY A 585 36.46 49.91 -9.12
C GLY A 585 35.49 48.86 -8.54
N GLY A 586 35.61 47.61 -9.00
CA GLY A 586 34.74 46.52 -8.55
C GLY A 586 33.26 46.63 -8.97
N THR A 587 32.96 47.48 -9.97
CA THR A 587 31.61 47.65 -10.53
C THR A 587 31.13 46.39 -11.26
N THR A 588 32.07 45.64 -11.87
CA THR A 588 31.84 44.36 -12.56
C THR A 588 31.56 43.18 -11.63
N LEU A 589 31.78 43.31 -10.32
CA LEU A 589 31.60 42.22 -9.36
C LEU A 589 30.13 41.94 -9.10
N GLY A 590 29.77 40.64 -9.10
CA GLY A 590 28.46 40.19 -8.64
C GLY A 590 28.25 40.42 -7.14
N GLY A 591 27.00 40.42 -6.67
CA GLY A 591 26.67 40.72 -5.26
C GLY A 591 27.39 39.83 -4.24
N LEU A 592 27.35 38.51 -4.45
CA LEU A 592 28.05 37.53 -3.60
C LEU A 592 29.57 37.67 -3.59
N GLU A 593 30.19 38.06 -4.72
CA GLU A 593 31.64 38.27 -4.80
C GLU A 593 32.06 39.56 -4.09
N ARG A 594 31.31 40.63 -4.31
CA ARG A 594 31.50 41.92 -3.62
C ARG A 594 31.29 41.77 -2.12
N ALA A 595 30.27 41.04 -1.68
CA ALA A 595 30.02 40.78 -0.26
C ALA A 595 31.17 40.02 0.43
N ARG A 596 31.87 39.11 -0.28
CA ARG A 596 33.06 38.44 0.27
C ARG A 596 34.22 39.38 0.49
N LEU A 597 34.48 40.29 -0.46
CA LEU A 597 35.52 41.31 -0.31
C LEU A 597 35.19 42.28 0.82
N LEU A 598 33.90 42.57 1.01
CA LEU A 598 33.40 43.45 2.07
C LEU A 598 33.09 42.73 3.39
N ARG A 599 33.53 41.47 3.57
CA ARG A 599 33.10 40.62 4.71
C ARG A 599 33.28 41.27 6.08
N ASN A 600 34.34 42.04 6.26
CA ASN A 600 34.70 42.66 7.54
C ASN A 600 34.25 44.13 7.66
N VAL A 601 33.56 44.67 6.66
CA VAL A 601 33.01 46.03 6.72
C VAL A 601 31.75 46.01 7.56
N LYS A 602 31.73 46.80 8.62
CA LYS A 602 30.57 46.95 9.50
C LYS A 602 29.76 48.18 9.06
N VAL A 603 28.49 47.96 8.76
CA VAL A 603 27.59 48.98 8.23
C VAL A 603 26.34 49.09 9.09
N ARG A 604 25.73 50.28 9.11
CA ARG A 604 24.45 50.52 9.76
C ARG A 604 23.55 51.42 8.94
N ILE A 605 22.24 51.26 9.08
CA ILE A 605 21.26 52.24 8.60
C ILE A 605 21.15 53.34 9.65
N ALA A 606 21.45 54.57 9.26
CA ALA A 606 21.54 55.71 10.16
C ALA A 606 21.07 57.00 9.48
N ASP A 607 20.90 58.04 10.28
CA ASP A 607 20.71 59.40 9.78
C ASP A 607 22.07 59.99 9.40
N VAL A 608 22.26 60.28 8.10
CA VAL A 608 23.50 60.86 7.56
C VAL A 608 23.52 62.38 7.63
N SER A 609 22.38 63.01 7.93
CA SER A 609 22.19 64.45 8.06
C SER A 609 22.03 64.83 9.55
N ARG A 610 23.14 64.80 10.28
CA ARG A 610 23.18 64.98 11.75
C ARG A 610 22.57 66.29 12.23
N ASP A 611 23.05 67.40 11.68
CA ASP A 611 22.71 68.75 12.14
C ASP A 611 21.49 69.36 11.40
N GLY A 612 20.94 68.62 10.44
CA GLY A 612 19.75 69.05 9.69
C GLY A 612 18.48 68.90 10.51
N GLN A 613 17.56 69.88 10.42
CA GLN A 613 16.20 69.74 10.95
C GLN A 613 15.42 68.60 10.27
N VAL A 614 15.83 68.22 9.05
CA VAL A 614 15.34 67.06 8.30
C VAL A 614 16.49 66.05 8.17
N GLY A 615 16.22 64.81 8.59
CA GLY A 615 17.19 63.71 8.49
C GLY A 615 17.23 63.10 7.09
N HIS A 616 18.29 62.35 6.79
CA HIS A 616 18.40 61.58 5.54
C HIS A 616 18.82 60.15 5.84
N VAL A 617 18.03 59.17 5.39
CA VAL A 617 18.26 57.75 5.71
C VAL A 617 19.28 57.18 4.73
N GLY A 618 20.40 56.68 5.25
CA GLY A 618 21.46 56.08 4.43
C GLY A 618 22.16 54.90 5.10
N LEU A 619 22.78 54.05 4.28
CA LEU A 619 23.69 53.01 4.74
C LEU A 619 25.08 53.62 4.93
N VAL A 620 25.59 53.60 6.16
CA VAL A 620 26.89 54.18 6.51
C VAL A 620 27.84 53.12 7.04
N ALA A 621 29.14 53.31 6.83
CA ALA A 621 30.16 52.57 7.57
C ALA A 621 30.13 53.00 9.05
N GLU A 622 30.29 52.06 9.98
CA GLU A 622 30.23 52.37 11.42
C GLU A 622 31.37 53.29 11.90
N THR A 623 32.47 53.34 11.15
CA THR A 623 33.59 54.27 11.37
C THR A 623 33.20 55.73 11.12
N ARG A 624 32.15 55.99 10.33
CA ARG A 624 31.65 57.34 10.08
C ARG A 624 30.65 57.80 11.15
N HIS A 625 30.79 59.09 11.44
CA HIS A 625 29.97 59.86 12.35
C HIS A 625 28.56 60.04 11.76
N ALA A 626 27.61 59.18 12.16
CA ALA A 626 26.18 59.27 11.86
C ALA A 626 25.34 59.05 13.14
N ASP A 627 24.07 59.48 13.13
CA ASP A 627 23.17 59.36 14.29
C ASP A 627 22.15 58.23 14.11
N TYR A 628 21.66 57.67 15.22
CA TYR A 628 20.62 56.64 15.15
C TYR A 628 19.31 57.22 14.64
N LEU A 629 18.54 56.42 13.90
CA LEU A 629 17.20 56.79 13.48
C LEU A 629 16.31 57.03 14.70
N SER A 630 15.69 58.20 14.76
CA SER A 630 14.68 58.58 15.74
C SER A 630 13.27 58.56 15.14
N PRO A 631 12.26 58.03 15.86
CA PRO A 631 10.87 58.05 15.41
C PRO A 631 10.21 59.45 15.50
N GLN A 632 10.83 60.38 16.22
CA GLN A 632 10.33 61.76 16.38
C GLN A 632 10.91 62.74 15.34
N LYS A 633 11.93 62.33 14.58
CA LYS A 633 12.55 63.14 13.52
C LYS A 633 11.85 62.86 12.19
N VAL A 634 11.74 63.87 11.34
CA VAL A 634 11.21 63.75 9.96
C VAL A 634 12.36 63.59 8.97
N TYR A 635 12.15 62.81 7.92
CA TYR A 635 13.18 62.44 6.94
C TYR A 635 12.72 62.77 5.51
N ALA A 636 13.67 63.10 4.66
CA ALA A 636 13.50 63.37 3.23
C ALA A 636 14.23 62.36 2.35
#